data_AF-A0A7V2TTA7-F1
#
_entry.id   AF-A0A7V2TTA7-F1
#
_cell.length_a   1.000
_cell.length_b   1.000
_cell.length_c   1.000
_cell.angle_alpha   90.00
_cell.angle_beta   90.00
_cell.angle_gamma   90.00
#
_symmetry.space_group_name_H-M   'P 1'
#
loop_
_entity.id
_entity.type
_entity.pdbx_description
1 polymer ?
#
loop_
_entity_poly.entity_id
_entity_poly.type
_entity_poly.pdbx_seq_one_letter_code
_entity_poly.pdbx_strand_id
1 'polypeptide(L)'
;MEIVEPARALPLFHPRDAGRLLAYAQCYRAPARRSTTPLRPAASPGWLGKLRALWAAPAETRGDESALVVEIITPHRWQRWEDEVLVGEGPNTLGTLPLAHIQNTALPFAYSGESDVEPLIPLQDELNTRLSDRASRITLQSFRMYLGKGIENFTELPIGPGRM
;
A
#
# COMPACT_ATOMS: atom_id res chain seq x y z
N MET A 1 3.87 11.16 -13.15
CA MET A 1 4.14 9.82 -12.60
C MET A 1 3.00 9.49 -11.68
N GLU A 2 2.20 8.49 -12.05
CA GLU A 2 1.13 7.97 -11.18
C GLU A 2 1.83 7.12 -10.10
N ILE A 3 1.65 7.49 -8.84
CA ILE A 3 2.16 6.71 -7.71
C ILE A 3 1.28 5.46 -7.65
N VAL A 4 1.73 4.40 -8.32
CA VAL A 4 1.15 3.07 -8.16
C VAL A 4 1.47 2.66 -6.73
N GLU A 5 0.49 2.73 -5.83
CA GLU A 5 0.60 2.08 -4.53
C GLU A 5 1.04 0.64 -4.77
N PRO A 6 1.98 0.09 -3.98
CA PRO A 6 2.41 -1.29 -4.17
C PRO A 6 1.19 -2.19 -3.99
N ALA A 7 0.59 -2.59 -5.11
CA ALA A 7 -0.44 -3.59 -5.14
C ALA A 7 0.11 -4.79 -4.36
N ARG A 8 -0.63 -5.25 -3.35
CA ARG A 8 -0.16 -6.31 -2.46
C ARG A 8 -0.11 -7.61 -3.26
N ALA A 9 1.03 -7.80 -3.90
CA ALA A 9 1.43 -9.00 -4.59
C ALA A 9 1.78 -10.05 -3.55
N LEU A 10 1.03 -11.15 -3.53
CA LEU A 10 1.23 -12.26 -2.63
C LEU A 10 1.64 -13.50 -3.45
N PRO A 11 2.92 -13.88 -3.41
CA PRO A 11 3.37 -15.16 -3.96
C PRO A 11 2.90 -16.31 -3.07
N LEU A 12 2.30 -17.33 -3.66
CA LEU A 12 1.79 -18.52 -2.98
C LEU A 12 2.76 -19.69 -3.22
N PHE A 13 3.49 -20.09 -2.18
CA PHE A 13 4.51 -21.13 -2.24
C PHE A 13 3.96 -22.54 -2.06
N HIS A 14 4.74 -23.52 -2.52
CA HIS A 14 4.51 -24.90 -2.18
C HIS A 14 4.73 -25.12 -0.67
N PRO A 15 3.82 -25.81 0.05
CA PRO A 15 3.89 -25.96 1.51
C PRO A 15 5.17 -26.65 2.05
N ARG A 16 5.89 -27.38 1.18
CA ARG A 16 7.10 -28.13 1.53
C ARG A 16 8.36 -27.64 0.82
N ASP A 17 8.25 -26.60 -0.02
CA ASP A 17 9.36 -26.10 -0.83
C ASP A 17 9.21 -24.58 -1.04
N ALA A 18 10.00 -23.82 -0.29
CA ALA A 18 9.99 -22.35 -0.33
C ALA A 18 10.58 -21.78 -1.63
N GLY A 19 11.29 -22.58 -2.43
CA GLY A 19 11.80 -22.18 -3.74
C GLY A 19 10.77 -22.33 -4.86
N ARG A 20 9.65 -23.01 -4.60
CA ARG A 20 8.65 -23.33 -5.62
C ARG A 20 7.37 -22.53 -5.44
N LEU A 21 7.05 -21.73 -6.45
CA LEU A 21 5.81 -20.97 -6.52
C LEU A 21 4.68 -21.81 -7.14
N LEU A 22 3.51 -21.80 -6.52
CA LEU A 22 2.28 -22.43 -7.02
C LEU A 22 1.40 -21.44 -7.79
N ALA A 23 1.32 -20.23 -7.26
CA ALA A 23 0.47 -19.18 -7.80
C ALA A 23 1.00 -17.81 -7.39
N TYR A 24 0.55 -16.79 -8.10
CA TYR A 24 0.79 -15.39 -7.78
C TYR A 24 -0.56 -14.70 -7.66
N ALA A 25 -0.82 -14.07 -6.52
CA ALA A 25 -2.03 -13.32 -6.27
C ALA A 25 -1.72 -11.82 -6.22
N GLN A 26 -2.57 -11.00 -6.81
CA GLN A 26 -2.49 -9.54 -6.71
C GLN A 26 -3.79 -9.02 -6.14
N CYS A 27 -3.69 -8.27 -5.04
CA CYS A 27 -4.84 -7.65 -4.37
C CYS A 27 -4.77 -6.13 -4.54
N TYR A 28 -5.83 -5.54 -5.09
CA TYR A 28 -5.93 -4.10 -5.28
C TYR A 28 -7.40 -3.65 -5.21
N ARG A 29 -7.64 -2.38 -4.89
CA ARG A 29 -8.98 -1.78 -5.03
C ARG A 29 -9.12 -1.20 -6.42
N ALA A 30 -10.25 -1.46 -7.06
CA ALA A 30 -10.59 -0.88 -8.36
C ALA A 30 -12.02 -0.33 -8.33
N PRO A 31 -12.35 0.66 -9.16
CA PRO A 31 -13.74 1.08 -9.34
C PRO A 31 -14.60 -0.14 -9.69
N ALA A 32 -15.70 -0.34 -8.97
CA ALA A 32 -16.61 -1.45 -9.17
C ALA A 32 -17.10 -1.40 -10.61
N ARG A 33 -16.82 -2.45 -11.38
CA ARG A 33 -17.38 -2.54 -12.73
C ARG A 33 -18.87 -2.76 -12.57
N ARG A 34 -19.68 -1.85 -13.12
CA ARG A 34 -21.11 -2.12 -13.32
C ARG A 34 -21.21 -3.35 -14.19
N SER A 35 -21.60 -4.47 -13.59
CA SER A 35 -21.79 -5.74 -14.28
C SER A 35 -22.91 -5.58 -15.31
N THR A 36 -22.56 -5.35 -16.58
CA THR A 36 -23.44 -5.69 -17.70
C THR A 36 -23.36 -7.19 -17.90
N THR A 37 -24.06 -7.93 -17.04
CA THR A 37 -24.26 -9.37 -17.20
C THR A 37 -24.98 -9.60 -18.54
N PRO A 38 -24.40 -10.29 -19.54
CA PRO A 38 -25.24 -10.95 -20.51
C PRO A 38 -25.96 -12.07 -19.75
N LEU A 39 -27.29 -11.94 -19.59
CA LEU A 39 -28.12 -12.99 -19.01
C LEU A 39 -27.83 -14.31 -19.75
N ARG A 40 -27.13 -15.24 -19.10
CA ARG A 40 -27.34 -16.65 -19.35
C ARG A 40 -28.80 -16.93 -18.96
N PRO A 41 -29.64 -17.57 -19.81
CA PRO A 41 -31.01 -17.87 -19.43
C PRO A 41 -30.98 -18.84 -18.25
N ALA A 42 -31.31 -18.32 -17.06
CA ALA A 42 -31.44 -19.10 -15.86
C ALA A 42 -32.63 -20.04 -16.02
N ALA A 43 -32.38 -21.34 -15.86
CA ALA A 43 -33.44 -22.32 -15.61
C ALA A 43 -34.28 -21.85 -14.41
N SER A 44 -35.60 -22.03 -14.52
CA SER A 44 -36.62 -21.52 -13.60
C SER A 44 -36.26 -21.71 -12.11
N PRO A 45 -36.27 -20.65 -11.29
CA PRO A 45 -35.91 -20.77 -9.88
C PRO A 45 -37.03 -21.45 -9.10
N GLY A 46 -36.70 -22.61 -8.52
CA GLY A 46 -37.57 -23.33 -7.58
C GLY A 46 -37.81 -22.56 -6.29
N TRP A 47 -38.86 -22.95 -5.57
CA TRP A 47 -39.39 -22.29 -4.36
C TRP A 47 -38.34 -22.02 -3.25
N LEU A 48 -37.28 -22.84 -3.16
CA LEU A 48 -36.16 -22.67 -2.22
C LEU A 48 -35.32 -21.41 -2.49
N GLY A 49 -35.25 -20.93 -3.74
CA GLY A 49 -34.51 -19.70 -4.08
C GLY A 49 -35.18 -18.43 -3.54
N LYS A 50 -36.50 -18.45 -3.39
CA LYS A 50 -37.28 -17.32 -2.87
C LYS A 50 -37.12 -17.15 -1.36
N LEU A 51 -36.95 -18.25 -0.62
CA LEU A 51 -36.72 -18.22 0.83
C LEU A 51 -35.34 -17.62 1.20
N ARG A 52 -34.31 -17.83 0.37
CA ARG A 52 -32.98 -17.23 0.57
C ARG A 52 -32.99 -15.71 0.36
N ALA A 53 -33.77 -15.21 -0.59
CA ALA A 53 -33.88 -13.78 -0.86
C ALA A 53 -34.55 -13.00 0.28
N LEU A 54 -35.37 -13.67 1.10
CA LEU A 54 -36.04 -13.08 2.27
C LEU A 54 -35.13 -12.95 3.50
N TRP A 55 -33.99 -13.64 3.54
CA TRP A 55 -33.05 -13.62 4.66
C TRP A 55 -31.75 -12.85 4.35
N ALA A 56 -31.64 -12.30 3.13
CA ALA A 56 -30.56 -11.38 2.78
C ALA A 56 -30.82 -10.03 3.44
N ALA A 57 -30.00 -9.69 4.44
CA ALA A 57 -30.02 -8.38 5.08
C ALA A 57 -29.85 -7.24 4.04
N PRO A 58 -30.47 -6.07 4.26
CA PRO A 58 -30.37 -4.97 3.31
C PRO A 58 -28.92 -4.51 3.21
N ALA A 59 -28.38 -4.55 1.99
CA ALA A 59 -27.09 -3.96 1.69
C ALA A 59 -27.13 -2.46 2.02
N GLU A 60 -26.36 -2.04 3.01
CA GLU A 60 -26.12 -0.62 3.29
C GLU A 60 -25.62 0.05 2.01
N THR A 61 -26.35 1.05 1.54
CA THR A 61 -25.85 2.05 0.59
C THR A 61 -24.68 2.81 1.21
N ARG A 62 -23.46 2.52 0.73
CA ARG A 62 -22.19 3.21 1.03
C ARG A 62 -21.42 3.23 -0.28
N GLY A 63 -21.22 4.36 -0.97
CA GLY A 63 -20.41 5.47 -0.50
C GLY A 63 -18.95 5.13 -0.79
N ASP A 64 -18.53 5.35 -2.05
CA ASP A 64 -17.27 4.94 -2.71
C ASP A 64 -17.32 3.53 -3.36
N GLU A 65 -17.76 3.45 -4.62
CA GLU A 65 -17.88 2.21 -5.43
C GLU A 65 -16.48 1.65 -5.79
N SER A 66 -15.66 1.30 -4.81
CA SER A 66 -14.43 0.53 -5.02
C SER A 66 -14.63 -0.92 -4.58
N ALA A 67 -14.44 -1.86 -5.50
CA ALA A 67 -14.45 -3.29 -5.23
C ALA A 67 -13.04 -3.78 -4.89
N LEU A 68 -12.93 -4.75 -3.98
CA LEU A 68 -11.69 -5.45 -3.74
C LEU A 68 -11.48 -6.47 -4.86
N VAL A 69 -10.45 -6.25 -5.68
CA VAL A 69 -10.07 -7.16 -6.76
C VAL A 69 -8.93 -8.06 -6.30
N VAL A 70 -9.12 -9.37 -6.49
CA VAL A 70 -8.08 -10.39 -6.30
C VAL A 70 -7.87 -11.12 -7.62
N GLU A 71 -6.70 -10.94 -8.22
CA GLU A 71 -6.29 -11.68 -9.42
C GLU A 71 -5.31 -12.78 -9.02
N ILE A 72 -5.61 -14.03 -9.38
CA ILE A 72 -4.77 -15.20 -9.09
C ILE A 72 -4.31 -15.79 -10.42
N ILE A 73 -3.00 -15.85 -10.61
CA ILE A 73 -2.37 -16.47 -11.77
C ILE A 73 -1.62 -17.72 -11.33
N THR A 74 -1.89 -18.81 -12.02
CA THR A 74 -1.19 -20.10 -11.90
C THR A 74 -0.46 -20.39 -13.22
N PRO A 75 0.39 -21.42 -13.30
CA PRO A 75 0.97 -21.82 -14.59
C PRO A 75 -0.06 -22.15 -15.68
N HIS A 76 -1.29 -22.54 -15.30
CA HIS A 76 -2.28 -23.09 -16.24
C HIS A 76 -3.52 -22.23 -16.42
N ARG A 77 -3.85 -21.37 -15.46
CA ARG A 77 -5.06 -20.54 -15.47
C ARG A 77 -4.86 -19.21 -14.75
N TRP A 78 -5.67 -18.23 -15.11
CA TRP A 78 -5.84 -16.99 -14.35
C TRP A 78 -7.31 -16.89 -13.91
N GLN A 79 -7.53 -16.24 -12.77
CA GLN A 79 -8.84 -16.00 -12.17
C GLN A 79 -8.89 -14.58 -11.60
N ARG A 80 -10.01 -13.90 -11.76
CA ARG A 80 -10.27 -12.58 -11.20
C ARG A 80 -11.51 -12.63 -10.33
N TRP A 81 -11.34 -12.22 -9.09
CA TRP A 81 -12.39 -12.14 -8.08
C TRP A 81 -12.63 -10.67 -7.76
N GLU A 82 -13.88 -10.25 -7.68
CA GLU A 82 -14.30 -8.94 -7.19
C GLU A 82 -15.23 -9.17 -6.00
N ASP A 83 -14.86 -8.67 -4.82
CA ASP A 83 -15.60 -8.85 -3.57
C ASP A 83 -16.04 -10.30 -3.34
N GLU A 84 -15.07 -11.22 -3.47
CA GLU A 84 -15.24 -12.68 -3.32
C GLU A 84 -16.07 -13.36 -4.43
N VAL A 85 -16.50 -12.63 -5.44
CA VAL A 85 -17.23 -13.16 -6.61
C VAL A 85 -16.28 -13.37 -7.78
N LEU A 86 -16.26 -14.57 -8.36
CA LEU A 86 -15.50 -14.85 -9.57
C LEU A 86 -16.14 -14.13 -10.77
N VAL A 87 -15.47 -13.11 -11.29
CA VAL A 87 -15.96 -12.30 -12.42
C VAL A 87 -15.31 -12.66 -13.75
N GLY A 88 -14.18 -13.38 -13.71
CA GLY A 88 -13.48 -13.81 -14.92
C GLY A 88 -12.47 -14.91 -14.65
N GLU A 89 -12.30 -15.79 -15.62
CA GLU A 89 -11.27 -16.82 -15.62
C GLU A 89 -10.89 -17.22 -17.04
N GLY A 90 -9.71 -17.81 -17.19
CA GLY A 90 -9.25 -18.35 -18.46
C GLY A 90 -7.95 -19.13 -18.36
N PRO A 91 -7.52 -19.79 -19.44
CA PRO A 91 -6.24 -20.46 -19.48
C PRO A 91 -5.10 -19.44 -19.46
N ASN A 92 -4.00 -19.79 -18.80
CA ASN A 92 -2.75 -19.04 -18.90
C ASN A 92 -1.98 -19.54 -20.14
N THR A 93 -1.95 -18.72 -21.19
CA THR A 93 -1.29 -19.05 -22.46
C THR A 93 0.22 -19.17 -22.35
N LEU A 94 0.83 -18.59 -21.32
CA LEU A 94 2.28 -18.67 -21.10
C LEU A 94 2.71 -20.05 -20.60
N GLY A 95 1.79 -20.86 -20.06
CA GLY A 95 2.10 -22.19 -19.50
C GLY A 95 3.03 -22.16 -18.29
N THR A 96 3.38 -20.96 -17.81
CA THR A 96 4.27 -20.69 -16.69
C THR A 96 3.81 -19.45 -15.93
N LEU A 97 4.31 -19.27 -14.71
CA LEU A 97 3.99 -18.10 -13.89
C LEU A 97 4.72 -16.86 -14.44
N PRO A 98 4.00 -15.78 -14.82
CA PRO A 98 4.59 -14.56 -15.34
C PRO A 98 5.14 -13.65 -14.23
N LEU A 99 5.95 -14.20 -13.32
CA LEU A 99 6.54 -13.48 -12.21
C LEU A 99 8.06 -13.49 -12.33
N ALA A 100 8.66 -12.31 -12.36
CA ALA A 100 10.10 -12.15 -12.17
C ALA A 100 10.36 -11.77 -10.71
N HIS A 101 10.94 -12.70 -9.95
CA HIS A 101 11.37 -12.43 -8.57
C HIS A 101 12.82 -11.95 -8.57
N ILE A 102 13.05 -10.72 -8.14
CA ILE A 102 14.38 -10.10 -8.08
C ILE A 102 14.66 -9.75 -6.63
N GLN A 103 15.68 -10.39 -6.06
CA GLN A 103 16.19 -10.09 -4.73
C GLN A 103 17.36 -9.11 -4.86
N ASN A 104 17.45 -8.10 -3.99
CA ASN A 104 18.64 -7.24 -3.91
C ASN A 104 19.84 -8.08 -3.44
N THR A 105 19.78 -8.55 -2.19
CA THR A 105 20.70 -9.55 -1.66
C THR A 105 19.94 -10.84 -1.34
N ALA A 106 20.38 -11.97 -1.92
CA ALA A 106 19.74 -13.26 -1.73
C ALA A 106 20.07 -13.84 -0.35
N LEU A 107 19.05 -14.28 0.39
CA LEU A 107 19.18 -14.93 1.69
C LEU A 107 18.88 -16.43 1.58
N PRO A 108 19.66 -17.31 2.24
CA PRO A 108 19.36 -18.73 2.29
C PRO A 108 17.99 -18.99 2.93
N PHE A 109 17.20 -19.87 2.30
CA PHE A 109 15.88 -20.30 2.79
C PHE A 109 14.84 -19.18 2.97
N ALA A 110 15.07 -17.99 2.40
CA ALA A 110 14.13 -16.88 2.43
C ALA A 110 13.69 -16.52 1.01
N TYR A 111 12.38 -16.36 0.82
CA TYR A 111 11.85 -15.82 -0.42
C TYR A 111 12.14 -14.33 -0.55
N SER A 112 11.96 -13.56 0.53
CA SER A 112 12.39 -12.16 0.54
C SER A 112 13.92 -12.08 0.55
N GLY A 113 14.47 -11.19 -0.28
CA GLY A 113 15.87 -10.80 -0.15
C GLY A 113 16.08 -9.83 1.01
N GLU A 114 17.33 -9.59 1.37
CA GLU A 114 17.74 -8.49 2.24
C GLU A 114 17.92 -7.21 1.42
N SER A 115 17.61 -6.08 2.05
CA SER A 115 17.84 -4.77 1.43
C SER A 115 19.26 -4.29 1.73
N ASP A 116 19.97 -3.85 0.70
CA ASP A 116 21.35 -3.34 0.85
C ASP A 116 21.43 -2.08 1.73
N VAL A 117 20.31 -1.39 1.93
CA VAL A 117 20.23 -0.21 2.81
C VAL A 117 19.89 -0.55 4.25
N GLU A 118 19.38 -1.76 4.54
CA GLU A 118 18.97 -2.17 5.89
C GLU A 118 20.10 -1.98 6.92
N PRO A 119 21.36 -2.41 6.65
CA PRO A 119 22.47 -2.22 7.59
C PRO A 119 22.85 -0.74 7.81
N LEU A 120 22.47 0.14 6.88
CA LEU A 120 22.79 1.56 6.91
C LEU A 120 21.73 2.39 7.66
N ILE A 121 20.56 1.83 7.95
CA ILE A 121 19.47 2.55 8.63
C ILE A 121 19.92 3.14 9.97
N PRO A 122 20.58 2.38 10.88
CA PRO A 122 20.98 2.94 12.18
C PRO A 122 21.95 4.12 12.06
N LEU A 123 22.87 4.05 11.09
CA LEU A 123 23.82 5.13 10.82
C LEU A 123 23.09 6.36 10.25
N GLN A 124 22.15 6.15 9.34
CA GLN A 124 21.33 7.23 8.79
C GLN A 124 20.49 7.91 9.87
N ASP A 125 19.89 7.15 10.78
CA ASP A 125 19.12 7.70 11.90
C ASP A 125 19.97 8.54 12.84
N GLU A 126 21.19 8.08 13.12
CA GLU A 126 22.14 8.83 13.95
C GLU A 126 22.57 10.13 13.26
N LEU A 127 22.93 10.07 11.97
CA LEU A 127 23.32 11.24 11.18
C LEU A 127 22.17 12.25 11.09
N ASN A 128 20.95 11.79 10.80
CA ASN A 128 19.77 12.64 10.73
C ASN A 128 19.48 13.32 12.07
N THR A 129 19.63 12.59 13.17
CA THR A 129 19.46 13.14 14.52
C THR A 129 20.49 14.24 14.81
N ARG A 130 21.77 13.98 14.51
CA ARG A 130 22.86 14.95 14.74
C ARG A 130 22.75 16.18 13.85
N LEU A 131 22.36 16.01 12.59
CA LEU A 131 22.13 17.12 11.66
C LEU A 131 20.96 17.99 12.14
N SER A 132 19.89 17.37 12.64
CA SER A 132 18.74 18.10 13.19
C SER A 132 19.10 18.89 14.44
N ASP A 133 19.86 18.31 15.37
CA ASP A 133 20.36 19.03 16.56
C ASP A 133 21.24 20.22 16.16
N ARG A 134 22.18 20.02 15.22
CA ARG A 134 23.03 21.10 14.72
C ARG A 134 22.21 22.22 14.06
N ALA A 135 21.22 21.87 13.23
CA ALA A 135 20.36 22.83 12.57
C ALA A 135 19.53 23.65 13.57
N SER A 136 19.04 23.01 14.64
CA SER A 136 18.33 23.68 15.73
C SER A 136 19.23 24.71 16.44
N ARG A 137 20.47 24.33 16.76
CA ARG A 137 21.45 25.24 17.38
C ARG A 137 21.78 26.44 16.49
N ILE A 138 21.97 26.22 15.19
CA ILE A 138 22.23 27.31 14.23
C ILE A 138 21.04 28.27 14.19
N THR A 139 19.82 27.73 14.15
CA THR A 139 18.59 28.52 14.18
C THR A 139 18.52 29.40 15.42
N LEU A 140 18.75 28.83 16.62
CA LEU A 140 18.75 29.57 17.88
C LEU A 140 19.85 30.64 17.95
N GLN A 141 21.02 30.38 17.38
CA GLN A 141 22.11 31.37 17.32
C GLN A 141 21.80 32.51 16.31
N SER A 142 21.08 32.20 15.23
CA SER A 142 20.80 33.16 14.16
C SER A 142 19.78 34.21 14.59
N PHE A 143 18.86 33.86 15.49
CA PHE A 143 17.93 34.82 16.07
C PHE A 143 18.58 35.56 17.25
N ARG A 144 18.84 36.86 17.06
CA ARG A 144 19.20 37.74 18.19
C ARG A 144 17.97 37.94 19.07
N MET A 145 17.95 37.25 20.21
CA MET A 145 16.96 37.49 21.26
C MET A 145 17.37 38.71 22.09
N TYR A 146 16.55 39.74 22.07
CA TYR A 146 16.73 40.92 22.90
C TYR A 146 15.75 40.85 24.08
N LEU A 147 16.25 40.93 25.32
CA LEU A 147 15.43 40.93 26.54
C LEU A 147 15.42 42.34 27.15
N GLY A 148 14.35 43.10 26.90
CA GLY A 148 14.12 44.41 27.52
C GLY A 148 13.38 44.27 28.84
N LYS A 149 14.10 44.15 29.96
CA LYS A 149 13.49 44.15 31.29
C LYS A 149 13.41 45.58 31.84
N GLY A 150 12.20 46.06 32.14
CA GLY A 150 11.99 47.39 32.73
C GLY A 150 12.00 48.55 31.73
N ILE A 151 11.85 48.27 30.43
CA ILE A 151 11.79 49.27 29.35
C ILE A 151 10.39 49.19 28.72
N GLU A 152 9.63 50.27 28.83
CA GLU A 152 8.35 50.41 28.12
C GLU A 152 8.62 50.65 26.63
N ASN A 153 7.84 50.02 25.74
CA ASN A 153 7.96 50.11 24.27
C ASN A 153 9.29 49.59 23.66
N PHE A 154 9.94 48.62 24.30
CA PHE A 154 11.20 48.01 23.83
C PHE A 154 11.20 47.49 22.38
N THR A 155 10.06 47.02 21.88
CA THR A 155 9.91 46.50 20.51
C THR A 155 9.93 47.57 19.41
N GLU A 156 9.77 48.85 19.77
CA GLU A 156 9.70 49.97 18.83
C GLU A 156 11.02 50.75 18.72
N LEU A 157 11.98 50.47 19.60
CA LEU A 157 13.28 51.15 19.66
C LEU A 157 14.31 50.45 18.75
N PRO A 158 15.01 51.20 17.86
CA PRO A 158 16.03 50.63 16.99
C PRO A 158 17.29 50.26 17.78
N ILE A 159 17.57 48.97 17.92
CA ILE A 159 18.72 48.46 18.67
C ILE A 159 19.96 48.40 17.75
N GLY A 160 21.05 49.06 18.13
CA GLY A 160 22.32 49.09 17.38
C GLY A 160 23.56 48.95 18.27
N PRO A 161 24.71 48.55 17.72
CA PRO A 161 25.95 48.44 18.51
C PRO A 161 26.34 49.83 19.05
N GLY A 162 26.33 49.99 20.37
CA GLY A 162 26.69 51.24 21.06
C GLY A 162 25.54 52.23 21.29
N ARG A 163 24.29 51.89 20.95
CA ARG A 163 23.09 52.67 21.33
C ARG A 163 21.94 51.77 21.76
N MET A 164 21.33 52.10 22.89
CA MET A 164 19.94 51.78 23.23
C MET A 164 19.06 52.96 22.85
#